data_AF-A0A7S3JJB0-F1
#
_entry.id   AF-A0A7S3JJB0-F1
#
_cell.length_a   1.000
_cell.length_b   1.000
_cell.length_c   1.000
_cell.angle_alpha   90.00
_cell.angle_beta   90.00
_cell.angle_gamma   90.00
#
_symmetry.space_group_name_H-M   'P 1'
#
loop_
_entity.id
_entity.type
_entity.pdbx_description
1 polymer ?
#
loop_
_entity_poly.entity_id
_entity_poly.type
_entity_poly.pdbx_seq_one_letter_code
_entity_poly.pdbx_strand_id
1 'polypeptide(L)'
;DLNSIFNEEKMLNSIYSQNGLIYSLHKTLYNKLDFNRISENEFLGFLNNCESFASITNSTFWDKLTMTFDQKYKTNKHFTPDQYLYDKFTLEQLEVLGGTLEKLKNDSHFVGRMFEKRFHFELDQENKDSFTLEQRREQLIAMHEASADRPQSFKSALLLEILENGIKLDLYDKNYFLEYLKNPLKTWHMNKEVQKKKEIHDYVWNQYIGSLNHRAGGRMDAGLDKKLYKNYLEQFYNDAGDLDAFKEFFDQDFLSDLFEEFEFLAGKEIKKEKIDAKKFESLSSLVLI
;
A
#
# COMPACT_ATOMS: atom_id res chain seq x y z
N ASP A 1 24.83 -37.98 -31.26
CA ASP A 1 23.41 -37.70 -31.48
C ASP A 1 22.64 -37.79 -30.16
N LEU A 2 22.77 -36.75 -29.32
CA LEU A 2 22.21 -36.72 -27.95
C LEU A 2 20.70 -36.47 -27.92
N ASN A 3 20.10 -36.18 -29.08
CA ASN A 3 18.66 -35.96 -29.24
C ASN A 3 17.83 -37.27 -29.30
N SER A 4 18.46 -38.45 -29.24
CA SER A 4 17.78 -39.75 -29.36
C SER A 4 17.43 -40.44 -28.03
N ILE A 5 17.71 -39.85 -26.86
CA ILE A 5 17.54 -40.53 -25.55
C ILE A 5 16.46 -39.88 -24.65
N PHE A 6 15.94 -38.70 -24.99
CA PHE A 6 14.84 -38.11 -24.21
C PHE A 6 13.47 -38.58 -24.73
N ASN A 7 12.93 -39.65 -24.12
CA ASN A 7 11.54 -40.07 -24.35
C ASN A 7 10.61 -39.29 -23.40
N GLU A 8 10.17 -38.13 -23.88
CA GLU A 8 9.28 -37.23 -23.17
C GLU A 8 8.00 -37.91 -22.67
N GLU A 9 7.36 -38.70 -23.52
CA GLU A 9 6.11 -39.41 -23.19
C GLU A 9 6.32 -40.40 -22.05
N LYS A 10 7.44 -41.14 -22.07
CA LYS A 10 7.81 -42.07 -20.98
C LYS A 10 8.05 -41.32 -19.67
N MET A 11 8.66 -40.15 -19.71
CA MET A 11 8.88 -39.31 -18.53
C MET A 11 7.54 -38.78 -17.97
N LEU A 12 6.68 -38.22 -18.83
CA LEU A 12 5.32 -37.76 -18.45
C LEU A 12 4.49 -38.89 -17.84
N ASN A 13 4.50 -40.08 -18.44
CA ASN A 13 3.83 -41.25 -17.89
C ASN A 13 4.42 -41.70 -16.55
N SER A 14 5.73 -41.58 -16.35
CA SER A 14 6.38 -41.88 -15.07
C SER A 14 5.89 -40.95 -13.95
N ILE A 15 5.72 -39.65 -14.23
CA ILE A 15 5.19 -38.68 -13.26
C ILE A 15 3.79 -39.09 -12.80
N TYR A 16 2.90 -39.42 -13.74
CA TYR A 16 1.53 -39.81 -13.42
C TYR A 16 1.40 -41.17 -12.72
N SER A 17 2.32 -42.10 -12.99
CA SER A 17 2.22 -43.48 -12.51
C SER A 17 2.97 -43.76 -11.21
N GLN A 18 4.03 -43.00 -10.92
CA GLN A 18 4.93 -43.28 -9.78
C GLN A 18 4.85 -42.22 -8.67
N ASN A 19 3.90 -41.31 -8.75
CA ASN A 19 3.89 -40.08 -7.96
C ASN A 19 5.26 -39.36 -8.01
N GLY A 20 5.78 -39.22 -9.22
CA GLY A 20 7.10 -38.63 -9.44
C GLY A 20 7.14 -37.18 -8.97
N LEU A 21 8.27 -36.72 -8.43
CA LEU A 21 8.41 -35.36 -7.92
C LEU A 21 8.30 -34.35 -9.07
N ILE A 22 7.11 -33.80 -9.32
CA ILE A 22 6.84 -32.85 -10.41
C ILE A 22 7.75 -31.61 -10.31
N TYR A 23 8.14 -31.21 -9.11
CA TYR A 23 9.05 -30.09 -8.89
C TYR A 23 10.50 -30.38 -9.36
N SER A 24 10.86 -31.64 -9.59
CA SER A 24 12.16 -32.01 -10.18
C SER A 24 12.17 -31.94 -11.72
N LEU A 25 11.02 -31.67 -12.34
CA LEU A 25 10.94 -31.50 -13.79
C LEU A 25 11.55 -30.18 -14.23
N HIS A 26 12.22 -30.23 -15.38
CA HIS A 26 12.65 -29.03 -16.06
C HIS A 26 11.44 -28.17 -16.45
N LYS A 27 11.48 -26.87 -16.15
CA LYS A 27 10.38 -25.92 -16.33
C LYS A 27 9.73 -25.90 -17.71
N THR A 28 10.48 -26.22 -18.77
CA THR A 28 9.97 -26.31 -20.15
C THR A 28 8.91 -27.40 -20.34
N LEU A 29 8.77 -28.31 -19.38
CA LEU A 29 7.85 -29.44 -19.43
C LEU A 29 6.56 -29.16 -18.66
N TYR A 30 6.48 -28.10 -17.85
CA TYR A 30 5.30 -27.80 -17.04
C TYR A 30 4.04 -27.61 -17.89
N ASN A 31 4.15 -26.97 -19.05
CA ASN A 31 3.00 -26.79 -19.95
C ASN A 31 2.51 -28.09 -20.60
N LYS A 32 3.30 -29.16 -20.56
CA LYS A 32 2.93 -30.47 -21.10
C LYS A 32 2.23 -31.36 -20.07
N LEU A 33 2.20 -30.93 -18.81
CA LEU A 33 1.51 -31.65 -17.75
C LEU A 33 0.01 -31.37 -17.82
N ASP A 34 -0.79 -32.43 -17.80
CA ASP A 34 -2.16 -32.39 -17.29
C ASP A 34 -2.15 -32.41 -15.75
N PHE A 35 -2.35 -31.26 -15.12
CA PHE A 35 -2.36 -31.10 -13.67
C PHE A 35 -3.60 -31.72 -13.00
N ASN A 36 -4.66 -32.03 -13.76
CA ASN A 36 -5.84 -32.69 -13.20
C ASN A 36 -5.56 -34.15 -12.86
N ARG A 37 -4.56 -34.77 -13.52
CA ARG A 37 -4.09 -36.13 -13.26
C ARG A 37 -3.11 -36.24 -12.10
N ILE A 38 -2.66 -35.11 -11.56
CA ILE A 38 -1.72 -35.05 -10.43
C ILE A 38 -2.49 -35.13 -9.11
N SER A 39 -1.99 -35.88 -8.13
CA SER A 39 -2.63 -35.96 -6.82
C SER A 39 -2.57 -34.62 -6.07
N GLU A 40 -3.51 -34.37 -5.15
CA GLU A 40 -3.53 -33.10 -4.39
C GLU A 40 -2.22 -32.87 -3.62
N ASN A 41 -1.68 -33.91 -2.98
CA ASN A 41 -0.45 -33.81 -2.18
C ASN A 41 0.76 -33.44 -3.05
N GLU A 42 0.88 -34.02 -4.23
CA GLU A 42 1.97 -33.70 -5.15
C GLU A 42 1.82 -32.31 -5.74
N PHE A 43 0.60 -31.88 -6.04
CA PHE A 43 0.33 -30.54 -6.51
C PHE A 43 0.69 -29.49 -5.46
N LEU A 44 0.31 -29.70 -4.19
CA LEU A 44 0.74 -28.84 -3.08
C LEU A 44 2.26 -28.85 -2.91
N GLY A 45 2.89 -30.03 -3.03
CA GLY A 45 4.35 -30.15 -3.06
C GLY A 45 4.98 -29.35 -4.19
N PHE A 46 4.39 -29.39 -5.38
CA PHE A 46 4.81 -28.57 -6.52
C PHE A 46 4.67 -27.08 -6.24
N LEU A 47 3.51 -26.62 -5.71
CA LEU A 47 3.30 -25.21 -5.37
C LEU A 47 4.34 -24.70 -4.36
N ASN A 48 4.73 -25.53 -3.39
CA ASN A 48 5.70 -25.15 -2.37
C ASN A 48 7.15 -25.12 -2.90
N ASN A 49 7.51 -26.05 -3.78
CA ASN A 49 8.91 -26.23 -4.23
C ASN A 49 9.23 -25.57 -5.57
N CYS A 50 8.23 -25.23 -6.39
CA CYS A 50 8.48 -24.51 -7.64
C CYS A 50 8.94 -23.08 -7.34
N GLU A 51 10.02 -22.63 -7.98
CA GLU A 51 10.56 -21.29 -7.78
C GLU A 51 9.71 -20.20 -8.45
N SER A 52 9.09 -20.52 -9.61
CA SER A 52 8.28 -19.58 -10.37
C SER A 52 7.29 -20.29 -11.29
N PHE A 53 6.08 -19.74 -11.39
CA PHE A 53 5.04 -20.20 -12.30
C PHE A 53 5.01 -19.43 -13.62
N ALA A 54 5.92 -18.48 -13.84
CA ALA A 54 5.84 -17.53 -14.96
C ALA A 54 5.77 -18.18 -16.35
N SER A 55 6.34 -19.38 -16.51
CA SER A 55 6.29 -20.12 -17.78
C SER A 55 5.02 -20.95 -17.98
N ILE A 56 4.17 -21.09 -16.95
CA ILE A 56 2.99 -21.96 -16.97
C ILE A 56 1.79 -21.19 -17.54
N THR A 57 1.28 -21.69 -18.66
CA THR A 57 0.12 -21.13 -19.39
C THR A 57 -0.98 -22.18 -19.60
N ASN A 58 -0.72 -23.43 -19.24
CA ASN A 58 -1.66 -24.55 -19.38
C ASN A 58 -2.91 -24.37 -18.48
N SER A 59 -4.10 -24.55 -19.04
CA SER A 59 -5.38 -24.38 -18.34
C SER A 59 -5.58 -25.35 -17.17
N THR A 60 -5.10 -26.59 -17.29
CA THR A 60 -5.27 -27.61 -16.24
C THR A 60 -4.55 -27.23 -14.94
N PHE A 61 -3.49 -26.42 -15.01
CA PHE A 61 -2.84 -25.85 -13.82
C PHE A 61 -3.79 -24.93 -13.06
N TRP A 62 -4.46 -24.02 -13.78
CA TRP A 62 -5.41 -23.06 -13.21
C TRP A 62 -6.65 -23.76 -12.66
N ASP A 63 -7.17 -24.76 -13.37
CA ASP A 63 -8.28 -25.59 -12.91
C ASP A 63 -7.93 -26.27 -11.58
N LYS A 64 -6.76 -26.93 -11.54
CA LYS A 64 -6.28 -27.63 -10.34
C LYS A 64 -6.06 -26.67 -9.17
N LEU A 65 -5.43 -25.53 -9.40
CA LEU A 65 -5.20 -24.49 -8.39
C LEU A 65 -6.51 -23.99 -7.79
N THR A 66 -7.47 -23.65 -8.65
CA THR A 66 -8.81 -23.18 -8.27
C THR A 66 -9.54 -24.22 -7.44
N MET A 67 -9.57 -25.47 -7.92
CA MET A 67 -10.19 -26.59 -7.19
C MET A 67 -9.57 -26.79 -5.80
N THR A 68 -8.23 -26.78 -5.73
CA THR A 68 -7.51 -26.93 -4.45
C THR A 68 -7.86 -25.79 -3.49
N PHE A 69 -7.85 -24.54 -3.93
CA PHE A 69 -8.17 -23.41 -3.05
C PHE A 69 -9.63 -23.44 -2.61
N ASP A 70 -10.57 -23.73 -3.52
CA ASP A 70 -11.98 -23.84 -3.16
C ASP A 70 -12.23 -24.93 -2.12
N GLN A 71 -11.57 -26.08 -2.25
CA GLN A 71 -11.64 -27.13 -1.25
C GLN A 71 -11.08 -26.68 0.10
N LYS A 72 -9.96 -25.96 0.13
CA LYS A 72 -9.38 -25.40 1.35
C LYS A 72 -10.30 -24.36 2.00
N TYR A 73 -10.92 -23.48 1.22
CA TYR A 73 -11.91 -22.54 1.73
C TYR A 73 -13.19 -23.20 2.27
N LYS A 74 -13.61 -24.33 1.67
CA LYS A 74 -14.75 -25.11 2.16
C LYS A 74 -14.44 -25.77 3.51
N THR A 75 -13.22 -26.25 3.70
CA THR A 75 -12.81 -26.95 4.95
C THR A 75 -12.37 -25.97 6.04
N ASN A 76 -11.81 -24.81 5.67
CA ASN A 76 -11.38 -23.78 6.58
C ASN A 76 -11.80 -22.39 6.07
N LYS A 77 -12.82 -21.79 6.71
CA LYS A 77 -13.33 -20.46 6.36
C LYS A 77 -12.27 -19.35 6.51
N HIS A 78 -11.24 -19.57 7.33
CA HIS A 78 -10.15 -18.63 7.57
C HIS A 78 -8.88 -18.99 6.79
N PHE A 79 -8.96 -19.92 5.83
CA PHE A 79 -7.84 -20.24 4.96
C PHE A 79 -7.38 -18.97 4.22
N THR A 80 -6.07 -18.74 4.24
CA THR A 80 -5.39 -17.71 3.45
C THR A 80 -4.16 -18.39 2.84
N PRO A 81 -3.95 -18.30 1.51
CA PRO A 81 -2.72 -18.79 0.92
C PRO A 81 -1.52 -18.02 1.46
N ASP A 82 -0.40 -18.71 1.64
CA ASP A 82 0.81 -18.09 2.16
C ASP A 82 1.35 -17.01 1.21
N GLN A 83 1.91 -15.93 1.77
CA GLN A 83 2.45 -14.80 1.00
C GLN A 83 3.47 -15.22 -0.07
N TYR A 84 4.36 -16.17 0.26
CA TYR A 84 5.42 -16.64 -0.65
C TYR A 84 4.86 -17.34 -1.90
N LEU A 85 3.60 -17.75 -1.89
CA LEU A 85 2.98 -18.35 -3.06
C LEU A 85 2.72 -17.29 -4.13
N TYR A 86 2.26 -16.11 -3.73
CA TYR A 86 1.99 -15.00 -4.65
C TYR A 86 3.25 -14.44 -5.31
N ASP A 87 4.42 -14.59 -4.66
CA ASP A 87 5.72 -14.23 -5.23
C ASP A 87 6.00 -14.91 -6.57
N LYS A 88 5.58 -16.16 -6.68
CA LYS A 88 5.92 -17.07 -7.78
C LYS A 88 5.16 -16.77 -9.06
N PHE A 89 4.07 -16.01 -8.98
CA PHE A 89 3.25 -15.62 -10.14
C PHE A 89 3.75 -14.34 -10.79
N THR A 90 3.47 -14.18 -12.09
CA THR A 90 3.54 -12.86 -12.75
C THR A 90 2.34 -11.99 -12.37
N LEU A 91 2.37 -10.70 -12.72
CA LEU A 91 1.21 -9.82 -12.53
C LEU A 91 -0.02 -10.35 -13.28
N GLU A 92 0.11 -10.65 -14.56
CA GLU A 92 -0.96 -11.20 -15.41
C GLU A 92 -1.57 -12.47 -14.81
N GLN A 93 -0.71 -13.32 -14.24
CA GLN A 93 -1.13 -14.56 -13.59
C GLN A 93 -1.91 -14.31 -12.29
N LEU A 94 -1.51 -13.31 -11.49
CA LEU A 94 -2.28 -12.92 -10.32
C LEU A 94 -3.63 -12.28 -10.72
N GLU A 95 -3.70 -11.53 -11.82
CA GLU A 95 -4.96 -10.99 -12.35
C GLU A 95 -5.92 -12.11 -12.74
N VAL A 96 -5.43 -13.14 -13.44
CA VAL A 96 -6.22 -14.35 -13.76
C VAL A 96 -6.70 -15.04 -12.48
N LEU A 97 -5.81 -15.22 -11.50
CA LEU A 97 -6.13 -15.87 -10.23
C LEU A 97 -7.20 -15.10 -9.44
N GLY A 98 -7.08 -13.77 -9.33
CA GLY A 98 -8.05 -12.92 -8.65
C GLY A 98 -9.39 -12.80 -9.38
N GLY A 99 -9.39 -12.93 -10.71
CA GLY A 99 -10.61 -13.04 -11.51
C GLY A 99 -11.34 -14.38 -11.35
N THR A 100 -10.60 -15.44 -11.05
CA THR A 100 -11.14 -16.80 -10.89
C THR A 100 -11.62 -17.07 -9.46
N LEU A 101 -10.91 -16.54 -8.45
CA LEU A 101 -11.20 -16.77 -7.03
C LEU A 101 -11.51 -15.45 -6.30
N GLU A 102 -12.78 -15.05 -6.32
CA GLU A 102 -13.25 -13.78 -5.73
C GLU A 102 -12.84 -13.57 -4.26
N LYS A 103 -12.73 -14.66 -3.49
CA LYS A 103 -12.31 -14.63 -2.08
C LYS A 103 -10.92 -14.01 -1.88
N LEU A 104 -10.02 -14.14 -2.86
CA LEU A 104 -8.67 -13.59 -2.80
C LEU A 104 -8.64 -12.06 -2.83
N LYS A 105 -9.68 -11.40 -3.34
CA LYS A 105 -9.74 -9.93 -3.32
C LYS A 105 -9.82 -9.34 -1.91
N ASN A 106 -10.19 -10.16 -0.93
CA ASN A 106 -10.18 -9.78 0.48
C ASN A 106 -8.93 -10.29 1.23
N ASP A 107 -8.03 -11.01 0.55
CA ASP A 107 -6.79 -11.52 1.13
C ASP A 107 -5.70 -10.43 1.04
N SER A 108 -5.17 -10.03 2.20
CA SER A 108 -4.20 -8.94 2.27
C SER A 108 -2.86 -9.27 1.62
N HIS A 109 -2.43 -10.53 1.63
CA HIS A 109 -1.20 -10.93 0.96
C HIS A 109 -1.36 -10.90 -0.56
N PHE A 110 -2.49 -11.37 -1.09
CA PHE A 110 -2.81 -11.33 -2.51
C PHE A 110 -2.86 -9.90 -3.02
N VAL A 111 -3.67 -9.07 -2.35
CA VAL A 111 -3.87 -7.66 -2.71
C VAL A 111 -2.55 -6.90 -2.68
N GLY A 112 -1.68 -7.20 -1.71
CA GLY A 112 -0.42 -6.51 -1.54
C GLY A 112 0.57 -6.90 -2.61
N ARG A 113 0.67 -8.19 -2.90
CA ARG A 113 1.55 -8.65 -3.98
C ARG A 113 1.09 -8.18 -5.35
N MET A 114 -0.22 -8.13 -5.61
CA MET A 114 -0.80 -7.54 -6.81
C MET A 114 -0.36 -6.08 -6.99
N PHE A 115 -0.48 -5.29 -5.92
CA PHE A 115 -0.07 -3.90 -5.92
C PHE A 115 1.44 -3.76 -6.15
N GLU A 116 2.26 -4.51 -5.40
CA GLU A 116 3.72 -4.47 -5.52
C GLU A 116 4.20 -4.84 -6.92
N LYS A 117 3.60 -5.85 -7.56
CA LYS A 117 3.97 -6.24 -8.92
C LYS A 117 3.52 -5.20 -9.95
N ARG A 118 2.36 -4.58 -9.77
CA ARG A 118 1.85 -3.53 -10.65
C ARG A 118 2.73 -2.28 -10.65
N PHE A 119 3.24 -1.92 -9.48
CA PHE A 119 4.06 -0.72 -9.28
C PHE A 119 5.54 -1.05 -9.03
N HIS A 120 5.99 -2.24 -9.43
CA HIS A 120 7.32 -2.74 -9.06
C HIS A 120 8.43 -1.74 -9.41
N PHE A 121 8.34 -1.12 -10.59
CA PHE A 121 9.31 -0.15 -11.06
C PHE A 121 9.39 1.08 -10.15
N GLU A 122 8.25 1.62 -9.76
CA GLU A 122 8.13 2.80 -8.90
C GLU A 122 8.48 2.51 -7.43
N LEU A 123 8.23 1.27 -6.97
CA LEU A 123 8.54 0.85 -5.60
C LEU A 123 9.98 0.36 -5.44
N ASP A 124 10.68 0.04 -6.54
CA ASP A 124 12.06 -0.43 -6.53
C ASP A 124 13.01 0.67 -6.02
N GLN A 125 13.87 0.31 -5.08
CA GLN A 125 14.78 1.25 -4.43
C GLN A 125 15.80 1.82 -5.41
N GLU A 126 16.28 1.04 -6.37
CA GLU A 126 17.27 1.51 -7.35
C GLU A 126 16.65 2.57 -8.28
N ASN A 127 15.36 2.46 -8.58
CA ASN A 127 14.65 3.41 -9.44
C ASN A 127 14.18 4.64 -8.67
N LYS A 128 13.88 4.55 -7.36
CA LYS A 128 13.45 5.69 -6.55
C LYS A 128 14.43 6.86 -6.57
N ASP A 129 15.72 6.57 -6.57
CA ASP A 129 16.77 7.59 -6.58
C ASP A 129 16.93 8.21 -7.99
N SER A 130 16.33 7.61 -9.02
CA SER A 130 16.35 8.12 -10.39
C SER A 130 15.20 9.09 -10.70
N PHE A 131 14.11 9.07 -9.92
CA PHE A 131 12.96 9.95 -10.16
C PHE A 131 13.17 11.33 -9.58
N THR A 132 12.71 12.35 -10.30
CA THR A 132 12.55 13.69 -9.72
C THR A 132 11.41 13.68 -8.69
N LEU A 133 11.34 14.73 -7.85
CA LEU A 133 10.25 14.86 -6.87
C LEU A 133 8.88 14.96 -7.56
N GLU A 134 8.80 15.62 -8.71
CA GLU A 134 7.58 15.75 -9.51
C GLU A 134 7.12 14.39 -10.03
N GLN A 135 8.03 13.62 -10.65
CA GLN A 135 7.74 12.27 -11.16
C GLN A 135 7.27 11.35 -10.03
N ARG A 136 7.95 11.41 -8.88
CA ARG A 136 7.54 10.64 -7.70
C ARG A 136 6.14 11.02 -7.23
N ARG A 137 5.80 12.31 -7.22
CA ARG A 137 4.47 12.76 -6.84
C ARG A 137 3.40 12.28 -7.81
N GLU A 138 3.65 12.33 -9.12
CA GLU A 138 2.74 11.81 -10.16
C GLU A 138 2.50 10.30 -9.99
N GLN A 139 3.56 9.53 -9.74
CA GLN A 139 3.47 8.10 -9.48
C GLN A 139 2.65 7.79 -8.22
N LEU A 140 2.88 8.53 -7.13
CA LEU A 140 2.10 8.37 -5.89
C LEU A 140 0.61 8.67 -6.11
N ILE A 141 0.28 9.65 -6.94
CA ILE A 141 -1.11 9.94 -7.33
C ILE A 141 -1.71 8.76 -8.11
N ALA A 142 -1.01 8.26 -9.13
CA ALA A 142 -1.48 7.11 -9.91
C ALA A 142 -1.69 5.86 -9.03
N MET A 143 -0.80 5.64 -8.06
CA MET A 143 -0.94 4.59 -7.05
C MET A 143 -2.17 4.80 -6.18
N HIS A 144 -2.41 6.04 -5.73
CA HIS A 144 -3.56 6.37 -4.89
C HIS A 144 -4.87 6.10 -5.63
N GLU A 145 -4.99 6.56 -6.89
CA GLU A 145 -6.16 6.33 -7.73
C GLU A 145 -6.41 4.84 -7.99
N ALA A 146 -5.33 4.08 -8.25
CA ALA A 146 -5.40 2.63 -8.44
C ALA A 146 -5.72 1.86 -7.14
N SER A 147 -5.67 2.53 -5.98
CA SER A 147 -5.89 1.92 -4.67
C SER A 147 -7.31 2.11 -4.12
N ALA A 148 -8.28 2.52 -4.94
CA ALA A 148 -9.65 2.78 -4.52
C ALA A 148 -10.32 1.61 -3.76
N ASP A 149 -10.04 0.38 -4.18
CA ASP A 149 -10.53 -0.88 -3.60
C ASP A 149 -9.62 -1.42 -2.47
N ARG A 150 -8.58 -0.67 -2.10
CA ARG A 150 -7.60 -1.08 -1.08
C ARG A 150 -7.98 -0.56 0.30
N PRO A 151 -7.43 -1.17 1.36
CA PRO A 151 -7.77 -0.77 2.70
C PRO A 151 -7.35 0.66 3.03
N GLN A 152 -8.07 1.27 3.98
CA GLN A 152 -7.98 2.70 4.22
C GLN A 152 -6.59 3.14 4.69
N SER A 153 -5.90 2.33 5.50
CA SER A 153 -4.54 2.64 5.97
C SER A 153 -3.55 2.78 4.82
N PHE A 154 -3.69 1.97 3.77
CA PHE A 154 -2.89 2.04 2.56
C PHE A 154 -3.11 3.37 1.82
N LYS A 155 -4.36 3.73 1.56
CA LYS A 155 -4.74 4.99 0.90
C LYS A 155 -4.23 6.20 1.67
N SER A 156 -4.43 6.22 2.98
CA SER A 156 -3.98 7.31 3.84
C SER A 156 -2.45 7.47 3.87
N ALA A 157 -1.72 6.36 3.75
CA ALA A 157 -0.26 6.40 3.67
C ALA A 157 0.25 6.94 2.33
N LEU A 158 -0.40 6.59 1.22
CA LEU A 158 -0.11 7.23 -0.08
C LEU A 158 -0.43 8.73 -0.05
N LEU A 159 -1.60 9.11 0.47
CA LEU A 159 -2.00 10.52 0.59
C LEU A 159 -0.98 11.32 1.41
N LEU A 160 -0.52 10.79 2.54
CA LEU A 160 0.50 11.45 3.34
C LEU A 160 1.76 11.76 2.52
N GLU A 161 2.25 10.78 1.74
CA GLU A 161 3.45 10.96 0.92
C GLU A 161 3.22 11.93 -0.23
N ILE A 162 2.03 11.92 -0.86
CA ILE A 162 1.63 12.92 -1.86
C ILE A 162 1.71 14.33 -1.25
N LEU A 163 1.19 14.49 -0.02
CA LEU A 163 1.17 15.79 0.67
C LEU A 163 2.58 16.25 1.08
N GLU A 164 3.43 15.34 1.56
CA GLU A 164 4.82 15.68 1.89
C GLU A 164 5.65 16.06 0.65
N ASN A 165 5.43 15.38 -0.48
CA ASN A 165 6.04 15.78 -1.75
C ASN A 165 5.46 17.12 -2.24
N GLY A 166 4.15 17.34 -2.01
CA GLY A 166 3.50 18.62 -2.26
C GLY A 166 4.21 19.79 -1.58
N ILE A 167 4.48 19.69 -0.27
CA ILE A 167 5.23 20.72 0.47
C ILE A 167 6.62 20.98 -0.15
N LYS A 168 7.36 19.92 -0.51
CA LYS A 168 8.71 20.06 -1.09
C LYS A 168 8.69 20.74 -2.47
N LEU A 169 7.58 20.61 -3.18
CA LEU A 169 7.37 21.16 -4.52
C LEU A 169 6.58 22.48 -4.51
N ASP A 170 6.22 23.01 -3.33
CA ASP A 170 5.33 24.18 -3.21
C ASP A 170 3.94 23.95 -3.86
N LEU A 171 3.44 22.70 -3.83
CA LEU A 171 2.17 22.26 -4.40
C LEU A 171 1.18 21.82 -3.32
N TYR A 172 0.28 22.73 -2.95
CA TYR A 172 -0.68 22.54 -1.88
C TYR A 172 -2.08 22.15 -2.39
N ASP A 173 -2.30 20.85 -2.58
CA ASP A 173 -3.59 20.33 -3.05
C ASP A 173 -4.61 20.18 -1.91
N LYS A 174 -5.63 21.04 -1.91
CA LYS A 174 -6.70 21.04 -0.91
C LYS A 174 -7.56 19.78 -0.94
N ASN A 175 -7.77 19.17 -2.11
CA ASN A 175 -8.62 17.99 -2.23
C ASN A 175 -7.95 16.78 -1.61
N TYR A 176 -6.68 16.53 -1.91
CA TYR A 176 -5.92 15.45 -1.27
C TYR A 176 -5.76 15.67 0.23
N PHE A 177 -5.59 16.92 0.66
CA PHE A 177 -5.50 17.23 2.09
C PHE A 177 -6.81 16.92 2.82
N LEU A 178 -7.95 17.39 2.29
CA LEU A 178 -9.27 17.08 2.85
C LEU A 178 -9.57 15.58 2.84
N GLU A 179 -9.17 14.87 1.78
CA GLU A 179 -9.30 13.42 1.71
C GLU A 179 -8.50 12.72 2.81
N TYR A 180 -7.25 13.14 3.03
CA TYR A 180 -6.41 12.61 4.10
C TYR A 180 -7.02 12.87 5.49
N LEU A 181 -7.57 14.06 5.74
CA LEU A 181 -8.20 14.42 7.02
C LEU A 181 -9.42 13.58 7.39
N LYS A 182 -10.09 12.94 6.41
CA LYS A 182 -11.19 12.01 6.68
C LYS A 182 -10.70 10.74 7.39
N ASN A 183 -9.47 10.30 7.11
CA ASN A 183 -8.90 9.07 7.64
C ASN A 183 -7.38 9.22 7.90
N PRO A 184 -6.96 10.14 8.78
CA PRO A 184 -5.54 10.42 8.96
C PRO A 184 -4.85 9.27 9.70
N LEU A 185 -3.57 9.06 9.43
CA LEU A 185 -2.81 7.98 10.08
C LEU A 185 -2.65 8.23 11.59
N LYS A 186 -2.68 9.49 12.04
CA LYS A 186 -2.76 9.90 13.44
C LYS A 186 -3.86 10.93 13.69
N THR A 187 -4.46 10.87 14.88
CA THR A 187 -5.70 11.59 15.19
C THR A 187 -5.63 12.45 16.46
N TRP A 188 -4.47 12.59 17.12
CA TRP A 188 -4.36 13.19 18.47
C TRP A 188 -4.77 14.67 18.54
N HIS A 189 -4.62 15.42 17.45
CA HIS A 189 -5.03 16.82 17.27
C HIS A 189 -6.32 16.96 16.43
N MET A 190 -6.91 15.83 16.02
CA MET A 190 -8.21 15.80 15.33
C MET A 190 -9.34 15.87 16.35
N ASN A 191 -10.53 16.26 15.93
CA ASN A 191 -11.67 16.25 16.83
C ASN A 191 -12.07 14.82 17.25
N LYS A 192 -12.93 14.75 18.28
CA LYS A 192 -13.36 13.47 18.88
C LYS A 192 -14.09 12.55 17.89
N GLU A 193 -14.80 13.09 16.91
CA GLU A 193 -15.54 12.28 15.95
C GLU A 193 -14.62 11.61 14.93
N VAL A 194 -13.59 12.33 14.44
CA VAL A 194 -12.53 11.76 13.61
C VAL A 194 -11.71 10.72 14.40
N GLN A 195 -11.42 11.00 15.68
CA GLN A 195 -10.73 10.04 16.55
C GLN A 195 -11.53 8.73 16.74
N LYS A 196 -12.85 8.82 16.95
CA LYS A 196 -13.74 7.65 17.12
C LYS A 196 -13.88 6.81 15.85
N LYS A 197 -13.85 7.46 14.68
CA LYS A 197 -13.98 6.80 13.36
C LYS A 197 -12.74 6.02 12.94
N LYS A 198 -11.65 6.06 13.71
CA LYS A 198 -10.45 5.28 13.41
C LYS A 198 -10.73 3.78 13.58
N GLU A 199 -11.29 3.18 12.54
CA GLU A 199 -11.56 1.75 12.44
C GLU A 199 -10.26 0.96 12.60
N ILE A 200 -10.23 0.18 13.68
CA ILE A 200 -9.73 -1.19 13.78
C ILE A 200 -8.53 -1.53 12.88
N HIS A 201 -7.34 -1.52 13.48
CA HIS A 201 -6.24 -2.47 13.28
C HIS A 201 -5.89 -2.96 11.86
N ASP A 202 -5.88 -2.09 10.85
CA ASP A 202 -5.24 -2.44 9.57
C ASP A 202 -3.78 -1.98 9.47
N TYR A 203 -2.99 -2.38 10.46
CA TYR A 203 -1.56 -2.08 10.55
C TYR A 203 -0.72 -2.84 9.53
N VAL A 204 -1.26 -3.90 8.91
CA VAL A 204 -0.53 -4.77 7.98
C VAL A 204 -0.06 -3.97 6.76
N TRP A 205 -0.88 -3.04 6.26
CA TRP A 205 -0.51 -2.19 5.11
C TRP A 205 0.46 -1.06 5.42
N ASN A 206 0.54 -0.63 6.67
CA ASN A 206 1.50 0.40 7.06
C ASN A 206 2.95 -0.09 6.87
N GLN A 207 3.19 -1.40 6.93
CA GLN A 207 4.52 -1.97 6.65
C GLN A 207 4.88 -1.91 5.16
N TYR A 208 3.91 -2.13 4.27
CA TYR A 208 4.12 -2.07 2.81
C TYR A 208 4.44 -0.65 2.32
N ILE A 209 3.84 0.40 2.92
CA ILE A 209 4.26 1.78 2.60
C ILE A 209 5.51 2.17 3.38
N GLY A 210 5.72 1.61 4.58
CA GLY A 210 6.94 1.83 5.37
C GLY A 210 8.22 1.44 4.62
N SER A 211 8.16 0.40 3.78
CA SER A 211 9.27 0.02 2.88
C SER A 211 9.46 0.97 1.70
N LEU A 212 8.46 1.79 1.35
CA LEU A 212 8.61 2.80 0.30
C LEU A 212 9.51 3.95 0.71
N ASN A 213 9.51 4.31 2.00
CA ASN A 213 10.13 5.56 2.46
C ASN A 213 11.20 5.39 3.54
N HIS A 214 11.74 4.19 3.75
CA HIS A 214 12.78 3.95 4.75
C HIS A 214 12.43 4.50 6.15
N ARG A 215 11.14 4.60 6.48
CA ARG A 215 10.71 4.93 7.84
C ARG A 215 10.91 3.68 8.68
N ALA A 216 12.15 3.49 9.16
CA ALA A 216 12.51 2.40 10.04
C ALA A 216 11.50 2.30 11.19
N GLY A 217 10.61 1.32 11.11
CA GLY A 217 9.64 0.97 12.16
C GLY A 217 8.61 2.04 12.49
N GLY A 218 7.62 2.27 11.60
CA GLY A 218 6.18 2.43 11.92
C GLY A 218 5.71 3.48 12.94
N ARG A 219 6.61 4.22 13.59
CA ARG A 219 6.33 5.30 14.52
C ARG A 219 6.67 6.58 13.81
N MET A 220 5.72 7.09 13.06
CA MET A 220 5.78 8.50 12.70
C MET A 220 5.91 9.31 13.98
N ASP A 221 6.84 10.26 14.00
CA ASP A 221 6.94 11.24 15.06
C ASP A 221 5.68 12.13 15.06
N ALA A 222 5.12 12.43 16.23
CA ALA A 222 4.03 13.39 16.36
C ALA A 222 4.44 14.79 15.86
N GLY A 223 5.73 15.12 15.92
CA GLY A 223 6.28 16.37 15.39
C GLY A 223 6.17 16.51 13.87
N LEU A 224 6.34 15.41 13.13
CA LEU A 224 6.25 15.42 11.66
C LEU A 224 4.82 15.69 11.17
N ASP A 225 3.85 15.05 11.81
CA ASP A 225 2.42 15.27 11.51
C ASP A 225 2.02 16.72 11.78
N LYS A 226 2.41 17.28 12.93
CA LYS A 226 2.10 18.68 13.26
C LYS A 226 2.66 19.64 12.20
N LYS A 227 3.88 19.38 11.72
CA LYS A 227 4.51 20.18 10.67
C LYS A 227 3.77 20.09 9.33
N LEU A 228 3.34 18.89 8.93
CA LEU A 228 2.52 18.70 7.74
C LEU A 228 1.25 19.56 7.79
N TYR A 229 0.45 19.42 8.86
CA TYR A 229 -0.80 20.18 8.98
C TYR A 229 -0.55 21.68 9.03
N LYS A 230 0.46 22.13 9.78
CA LYS A 230 0.82 23.54 9.85
C LYS A 230 1.12 24.10 8.47
N ASN A 231 2.00 23.46 7.70
CA ASN A 231 2.40 23.94 6.36
C ASN A 231 1.19 24.07 5.41
N TYR A 232 0.29 23.08 5.41
CA TYR A 232 -0.92 23.12 4.57
C TYR A 232 -1.93 24.17 5.03
N LEU A 233 -2.21 24.24 6.34
CA LEU A 233 -3.15 25.20 6.89
C LEU A 233 -2.65 26.64 6.73
N GLU A 234 -1.35 26.88 6.87
CA GLU A 234 -0.73 28.19 6.62
C GLU A 234 -0.93 28.62 5.18
N GLN A 235 -0.64 27.75 4.21
CA GLN A 235 -0.87 28.06 2.80
C GLN A 235 -2.35 28.36 2.51
N PHE A 236 -3.27 27.52 2.99
CA PHE A 236 -4.70 27.74 2.76
C PHE A 236 -5.23 28.99 3.46
N TYR A 237 -4.67 29.34 4.62
CA TYR A 237 -4.97 30.59 5.28
C TYR A 237 -4.47 31.79 4.47
N ASN A 238 -3.25 31.73 3.92
CA ASN A 238 -2.71 32.79 3.08
C ASN A 238 -3.56 33.00 1.81
N ASP A 239 -4.11 31.92 1.25
CA ASP A 239 -4.94 31.97 0.04
C ASP A 239 -6.38 32.46 0.32
N ALA A 240 -7.01 32.01 1.42
CA ALA A 240 -8.44 32.25 1.70
C ALA A 240 -8.71 33.28 2.81
N GLY A 241 -7.75 33.52 3.70
CA GLY A 241 -7.87 34.39 4.87
C GLY A 241 -8.56 33.75 6.09
N ASP A 242 -8.98 32.48 6.00
CA ASP A 242 -9.61 31.73 7.09
C ASP A 242 -9.32 30.22 7.02
N LEU A 243 -9.76 29.46 8.04
CA LEU A 243 -9.61 28.01 8.16
C LEU A 243 -10.97 27.29 8.31
N ASP A 244 -12.05 27.90 7.83
CA ASP A 244 -13.41 27.43 8.14
C ASP A 244 -13.69 26.03 7.58
N ALA A 245 -13.13 25.73 6.41
CA ALA A 245 -13.23 24.42 5.76
C ALA A 245 -12.61 23.26 6.58
N PHE A 246 -11.82 23.55 7.61
CA PHE A 246 -11.10 22.54 8.39
C PHE A 246 -11.67 22.34 9.81
N LYS A 247 -12.63 23.16 10.22
CA LYS A 247 -13.27 23.13 11.56
C LYS A 247 -13.92 21.78 11.88
N GLU A 248 -14.37 21.05 10.87
CA GLU A 248 -15.00 19.73 11.04
C GLU A 248 -14.00 18.58 11.25
N PHE A 249 -12.69 18.82 11.11
CA PHE A 249 -11.66 17.77 11.22
C PHE A 249 -10.78 17.94 12.46
N PHE A 250 -10.44 19.17 12.80
CA PHE A 250 -9.51 19.48 13.89
C PHE A 250 -10.23 19.87 15.18
N ASP A 251 -9.51 19.77 16.29
CA ASP A 251 -9.93 20.39 17.54
C ASP A 251 -9.93 21.93 17.40
N GLN A 252 -10.90 22.60 18.04
CA GLN A 252 -11.02 24.05 17.95
C GLN A 252 -9.85 24.79 18.58
N ASP A 253 -9.29 24.27 19.68
CA ASP A 253 -8.15 24.88 20.36
C ASP A 253 -6.92 24.82 19.44
N PHE A 254 -6.72 23.68 18.76
CA PHE A 254 -5.65 23.50 17.78
C PHE A 254 -5.74 24.50 16.61
N LEU A 255 -6.92 24.66 16.02
CA LEU A 255 -7.11 25.61 14.91
C LEU A 255 -6.99 27.06 15.37
N SER A 256 -7.51 27.39 16.56
CA SER A 256 -7.40 28.74 17.12
C SER A 256 -5.94 29.11 17.37
N ASP A 257 -5.15 28.18 17.92
CA ASP A 257 -3.73 28.41 18.15
C ASP A 257 -2.96 28.68 16.86
N LEU A 258 -3.22 27.91 15.79
CA LEU A 258 -2.60 28.14 14.48
C LEU A 258 -3.07 29.43 13.83
N PHE A 259 -4.36 29.74 13.91
CA PHE A 259 -4.91 30.97 13.33
C PHE A 259 -4.28 32.21 13.98
N GLU A 260 -4.16 32.24 15.31
CA GLU A 260 -3.48 33.32 16.03
C GLU A 260 -2.00 33.43 15.63
N GLU A 261 -1.31 32.30 15.46
CA GLU A 261 0.07 32.28 14.96
C GLU A 261 0.18 32.89 13.55
N PHE A 262 -0.70 32.51 12.63
CA PHE A 262 -0.70 33.03 11.26
C PHE A 262 -1.07 34.52 11.19
N GLU A 263 -2.03 34.98 11.99
CA GLU A 263 -2.35 36.41 12.11
C GLU A 263 -1.15 37.21 12.62
N PHE A 264 -0.43 36.67 13.61
CA PHE A 264 0.78 37.32 14.16
C PHE A 264 1.84 37.49 13.08
N LEU A 265 2.15 36.39 12.38
CA LEU A 265 3.18 36.36 11.34
C LEU A 265 2.82 37.23 10.14
N ALA A 266 1.52 37.36 9.83
CA ALA A 266 1.01 38.29 8.81
C ALA A 266 1.01 39.77 9.25
N GLY A 267 1.47 40.08 10.48
CA GLY A 267 1.50 41.44 11.01
C GLY A 267 0.12 42.01 11.35
N LYS A 268 -0.91 41.16 11.47
CA LYS A 268 -2.24 41.58 11.90
C LYS A 268 -2.22 41.87 13.40
N GLU A 269 -2.96 42.90 13.80
CA GLU A 269 -2.99 43.35 15.19
C GLU A 269 -3.74 42.31 16.05
N ILE A 270 -2.99 41.48 16.78
CA ILE A 270 -3.63 40.55 17.71
C ILE A 270 -4.09 41.31 18.94
N LYS A 271 -5.35 41.10 19.32
CA LYS A 271 -5.88 41.63 20.58
C LYS A 271 -5.02 41.12 21.74
N LYS A 272 -4.17 42.00 22.31
CA LYS A 272 -3.26 41.72 23.45
C LYS A 272 -3.93 41.03 24.64
N GLU A 273 -5.24 41.16 24.76
CA GLU A 273 -6.06 40.53 25.79
C GLU A 273 -6.16 39.00 25.66
N LYS A 274 -5.74 38.42 24.52
CA LYS A 274 -5.87 36.98 24.22
C LYS A 274 -4.56 36.18 24.26
N ILE A 275 -3.39 36.83 24.21
CA ILE A 275 -2.10 36.14 24.16
C ILE A 275 -1.37 36.32 25.49
N ASP A 276 -1.05 35.23 26.19
CA ASP A 276 -0.21 35.30 27.39
C ASP A 276 1.23 35.72 27.05
N ALA A 277 1.98 36.24 28.03
CA ALA A 277 3.34 36.74 27.81
C ALA A 277 4.30 35.68 27.23
N LYS A 278 4.14 34.39 27.58
CA LYS A 278 4.98 33.30 27.08
C LYS A 278 4.66 32.95 25.63
N LYS A 279 3.37 32.95 25.25
CA LYS A 279 2.95 32.74 23.86
C LYS A 279 3.42 33.90 22.99
N PHE A 280 3.37 35.14 23.49
CA PHE A 280 3.91 36.31 22.79
C PHE A 280 5.43 36.23 22.60
N GLU A 281 6.19 35.85 23.65
CA GLU A 281 7.64 35.64 23.55
C GLU A 281 7.99 34.53 22.55
N SER A 282 7.25 33.42 22.58
CA SER A 282 7.40 32.32 21.62
C SER A 282 7.14 32.78 20.19
N LEU A 283 6.06 33.51 19.94
CA LEU A 283 5.72 34.00 18.60
C LEU A 283 6.73 35.05 18.12
N SER A 284 7.17 35.96 18.99
CA SER A 284 8.16 36.99 18.68
C SER A 284 9.51 36.37 18.31
N SER A 285 9.89 35.23 18.91
CA SER A 285 11.10 34.51 18.55
C SER A 285 11.06 33.90 17.14
N LEU A 286 9.88 33.68 16.56
CA LEU A 286 9.71 33.17 15.19
C LEU A 286 9.85 34.25 14.12
N VAL A 287 9.63 35.53 14.46
CA VAL A 287 9.72 36.68 13.54
C VAL A 287 11.17 37.22 13.40
N LEU A 288 12.07 36.84 14.30
CA LEU A 288 13.45 37.33 14.37
C LEU A 288 14.47 36.48 13.57
N ILE A 289 14.02 35.60 12.67
CA ILE A 289 14.83 34.83 11.73
C ILE A 289 14.54 35.32 10.31
#